data_AF-A0A7J9GTA7-F1
#
_entry.id   AF-A0A7J9GTA7-F1
#
_cell.length_a   1.000
_cell.length_b   1.000
_cell.length_c   1.000
_cell.angle_alpha   90.00
_cell.angle_beta   90.00
_cell.angle_gamma   90.00
#
_symmetry.space_group_name_H-M   'P 1'
#
loop_
_entity.id
_entity.type
_entity.pdbx_description
1 polymer ?
#
loop_
_entity_poly.entity_id
_entity_poly.type
_entity_poly.pdbx_seq_one_letter_code
_entity_poly.pdbx_strand_id
1 'polypeptide(L)'
;MAKDVEVGGEFQAKDYHDPPPAPLVDGEELTKWSFYRAVIAEFIATLLFLYITVLTVIGYKSQVDPDKGSDECGGVGILGIAWAFGGMIFILVYCTAGISGGHINPAVTFGLFLARKVSLVRAIFYMAAQCLGAICGCGLVKAFQKSYYNKYGGGANSLADGYSTGTGLAAEIIGTFVLVYTVFSATDPKRNARDSHIPVCVQ
;
A
#
# COMPACT_ATOMS: atom_id res chain seq x y z
N MET A 1 32.24 56.57 0.04
CA MET A 1 32.08 55.10 0.09
C MET A 1 30.64 54.81 0.52
N ALA A 2 29.78 54.50 -0.43
CA ALA A 2 28.55 53.76 -0.20
C ALA A 2 28.51 52.77 -1.37
N LYS A 3 28.67 51.48 -1.06
CA LYS A 3 28.56 50.40 -2.05
C LYS A 3 27.08 50.05 -2.11
N ASP A 4 26.46 50.30 -3.25
CA ASP A 4 25.14 49.76 -3.56
C ASP A 4 25.27 48.23 -3.65
N VAL A 5 24.55 47.54 -2.77
CA VAL A 5 24.40 46.09 -2.80
C VAL A 5 23.18 45.80 -3.67
N GLU A 6 23.42 45.53 -4.95
CA GLU A 6 22.41 44.90 -5.81
C GLU A 6 22.22 43.45 -5.35
N VAL A 7 21.14 43.18 -4.61
CA VAL A 7 20.66 41.81 -4.36
C VAL A 7 19.81 41.41 -5.57
N GLY A 8 20.49 41.10 -6.67
CA GLY A 8 19.92 40.35 -7.78
C GLY A 8 19.81 38.88 -7.41
N GLY A 9 18.80 38.51 -6.63
CA GLY A 9 18.45 37.12 -6.41
C GLY A 9 17.85 36.54 -7.68
N GLU A 10 18.67 35.97 -8.57
CA GLU A 10 18.19 35.04 -9.58
C GLU A 10 17.43 33.93 -8.86
N PHE A 11 16.12 33.86 -9.05
CA PHE A 11 15.37 32.64 -8.77
C PHE A 11 15.96 31.58 -9.71
N GLN A 12 16.86 30.73 -9.20
CA GLN A 12 17.30 29.53 -9.89
C GLN A 12 16.03 28.82 -10.38
N ALA A 13 15.84 28.79 -11.70
CA ALA A 13 14.81 27.98 -12.32
C ALA A 13 15.01 26.55 -11.79
N LYS A 14 13.93 25.90 -11.33
CA LYS A 14 14.01 24.52 -10.84
C LYS A 14 14.76 23.70 -11.89
N ASP A 15 15.91 23.11 -11.54
CA ASP A 15 16.69 22.18 -12.40
C ASP A 15 15.93 20.88 -12.73
N TYR A 16 14.64 20.83 -12.42
CA TYR A 16 13.80 19.67 -12.53
C TYR A 16 12.48 20.07 -13.21
N HIS A 17 12.25 19.44 -14.35
CA HIS A 17 10.98 19.43 -15.04
C HIS A 17 10.23 18.15 -14.65
N ASP A 18 8.99 18.32 -14.20
CA ASP A 18 8.12 17.17 -13.96
C ASP A 18 7.99 16.33 -15.24
N PRO A 19 8.03 14.99 -15.12
CA PRO A 19 7.74 14.14 -16.27
C PRO A 19 6.34 14.48 -16.80
N PRO A 20 6.15 14.42 -18.12
CA PRO A 20 4.85 14.72 -18.72
C PRO A 20 3.77 13.84 -18.08
N PRO A 21 2.55 14.36 -17.88
CA PRO A 21 1.44 13.59 -17.33
C PRO A 21 1.26 12.28 -18.10
N ALA A 22 0.99 11.19 -17.38
CA ALA A 22 0.78 9.91 -18.02
C ALA A 22 -0.41 10.01 -19.01
N PRO A 23 -0.27 9.46 -20.23
CA PRO A 23 -1.39 9.33 -21.14
C PRO A 23 -2.52 8.55 -20.46
N LEU A 24 -3.76 8.98 -20.66
CA LEU A 24 -4.93 8.35 -20.03
C LEU A 24 -5.03 6.86 -20.38
N VAL A 25 -4.80 6.55 -21.65
CA VAL A 25 -4.83 5.19 -22.17
C VAL A 25 -3.52 4.98 -22.93
N ASP A 26 -2.71 4.05 -22.46
CA ASP A 26 -1.46 3.63 -23.10
C ASP A 26 -1.50 2.12 -23.36
N GLY A 27 -2.01 1.75 -24.53
CA GLY A 27 -2.10 0.35 -24.93
C GLY A 27 -0.75 -0.30 -25.19
N GLU A 28 0.30 0.50 -25.45
CA GLU A 28 1.64 -0.02 -25.68
C GLU A 28 2.24 -0.65 -24.43
N GLU A 29 1.76 -0.30 -23.23
CA GLU A 29 2.21 -0.93 -21.98
C GLU A 29 1.97 -2.44 -21.96
N LEU A 30 0.91 -2.91 -22.61
CA LEU A 30 0.59 -4.34 -22.70
C LEU A 30 1.65 -5.14 -23.48
N THR A 31 2.45 -4.48 -24.31
CA THR A 31 3.53 -5.15 -25.05
C THR A 31 4.80 -5.32 -24.22
N LYS A 32 4.90 -4.63 -23.08
CA LYS A 32 6.14 -4.54 -22.30
C LYS A 32 6.21 -5.62 -21.23
N TRP A 33 7.31 -6.38 -21.21
CA TRP A 33 7.51 -7.41 -20.17
C TRP A 33 7.58 -6.83 -18.75
N SER A 34 8.11 -5.61 -18.60
CA SER A 34 8.15 -4.90 -17.32
C SER A 34 6.76 -4.63 -16.74
N PHE A 35 5.74 -4.48 -17.59
CA PHE A 35 4.34 -4.32 -17.14
C PHE A 35 3.85 -5.58 -16.42
N TYR A 36 4.00 -6.75 -17.05
CA TYR A 36 3.58 -8.01 -16.45
C TYR A 36 4.34 -8.33 -15.17
N ARG A 37 5.65 -8.05 -15.12
CA ARG A 37 6.45 -8.18 -13.90
C ARG A 37 5.90 -7.30 -12.77
N ALA A 38 5.50 -6.07 -13.08
CA ALA A 38 4.92 -5.17 -12.11
C ALA A 38 3.55 -5.66 -11.60
N VAL A 39 2.68 -6.17 -12.50
CA VAL A 39 1.38 -6.76 -12.11
C VAL A 39 1.58 -7.98 -11.21
N ILE A 40 2.54 -8.86 -11.52
CA ILE A 40 2.88 -10.01 -10.68
C ILE A 40 3.43 -9.54 -9.32
N ALA A 41 4.27 -8.51 -9.30
CA ALA A 41 4.81 -7.95 -8.06
C ALA A 41 3.69 -7.43 -7.14
N GLU A 42 2.71 -6.69 -7.68
CA GLU A 42 1.53 -6.22 -6.94
C GLU A 42 0.70 -7.40 -6.41
N PHE A 43 0.45 -8.43 -7.23
CA PHE A 43 -0.27 -9.63 -6.79
C PHE A 43 0.43 -10.33 -5.61
N ILE A 44 1.73 -10.61 -5.74
CA ILE A 44 2.50 -11.32 -4.72
C ILE A 44 2.63 -10.47 -3.45
N ALA A 45 2.87 -9.17 -3.58
CA ALA A 45 2.95 -8.27 -2.44
C ALA A 45 1.62 -8.23 -1.67
N THR A 46 0.48 -8.06 -2.36
CA THR A 46 -0.82 -8.05 -1.69
C THR A 46 -1.17 -9.42 -1.10
N LEU A 47 -0.79 -10.53 -1.74
CA LEU A 47 -0.92 -11.87 -1.16
C LEU A 47 -0.17 -12.00 0.16
N LEU A 48 1.10 -11.63 0.19
CA LEU A 48 1.93 -11.70 1.40
C LEU A 48 1.41 -10.75 2.49
N PHE A 49 0.96 -9.55 2.09
CA PHE A 49 0.37 -8.57 2.99
C PHE A 49 -0.83 -9.16 3.73
N LEU A 50 -1.83 -9.70 3.01
CA LEU A 50 -3.02 -10.28 3.63
C LEU A 50 -2.72 -11.57 4.37
N TYR A 51 -1.82 -12.41 3.86
CA TYR A 51 -1.42 -13.64 4.54
C TYR A 51 -0.86 -13.35 5.95
N ILE A 52 0.12 -12.45 6.06
CA ILE A 52 0.76 -12.15 7.35
C ILE A 52 -0.16 -11.40 8.31
N THR A 53 -0.88 -10.39 7.81
CA THR A 53 -1.73 -9.54 8.67
C THR A 53 -2.94 -10.29 9.20
N VAL A 54 -3.67 -11.03 8.34
CA VAL A 54 -4.83 -11.82 8.77
C VAL A 54 -4.42 -12.96 9.70
N LEU A 55 -3.28 -13.61 9.43
CA LEU A 55 -2.70 -14.61 10.32
C LEU A 55 -2.40 -14.03 11.72
N THR A 56 -1.83 -12.82 11.77
CA THR A 56 -1.53 -12.13 13.04
C THR A 56 -2.82 -11.80 13.81
N VAL A 57 -3.86 -11.31 13.12
CA VAL A 57 -5.16 -11.01 13.74
C VAL A 57 -5.81 -12.27 14.33
N ILE A 58 -5.82 -13.38 13.57
CA ILE A 58 -6.40 -14.64 14.04
C ILE A 58 -5.58 -15.23 15.18
N GLY A 59 -4.25 -15.16 15.09
CA GLY A 59 -3.33 -15.60 16.15
C GLY A 59 -3.58 -14.86 17.46
N TYR A 60 -3.69 -13.52 17.41
CA TYR A 60 -4.02 -12.71 18.58
C TYR A 60 -5.38 -13.09 19.16
N LYS A 61 -6.45 -13.08 18.34
CA LYS A 61 -7.81 -13.44 18.81
C LYS A 61 -7.89 -14.83 19.42
N SER A 62 -7.09 -15.77 18.92
CA SER A 62 -7.00 -17.13 19.47
C SER A 62 -6.31 -17.20 20.82
N GLN A 63 -5.36 -16.31 21.08
CA GLN A 63 -4.54 -16.25 22.30
C GLN A 63 -5.20 -15.49 23.44
N VAL A 64 -6.17 -14.61 23.14
CA VAL A 64 -6.95 -13.86 24.14
C VAL A 64 -8.39 -14.37 24.25
N ASP A 65 -8.67 -15.57 23.76
CA ASP A 65 -10.01 -16.16 23.76
C ASP A 65 -10.42 -16.58 25.18
N PRO A 66 -11.37 -15.88 25.83
CA PRO A 66 -11.75 -16.16 27.22
C PRO A 66 -12.30 -17.56 27.41
N ASP A 67 -12.88 -18.17 26.36
CA ASP A 67 -13.40 -19.55 26.39
C ASP A 67 -12.28 -20.59 26.61
N LYS A 68 -11.02 -20.24 26.35
CA LYS A 68 -9.86 -21.13 26.51
C LYS A 68 -9.16 -20.98 27.87
N GLY A 69 -9.63 -20.06 28.73
CA GLY A 69 -8.93 -19.71 29.96
C GLY A 69 -7.54 -19.10 29.72
N SER A 70 -7.35 -18.46 28.57
CA SER A 70 -6.08 -17.81 28.19
C SER A 70 -5.90 -16.47 28.89
N ASP A 71 -4.64 -16.04 29.04
CA ASP A 71 -4.28 -14.74 29.59
C ASP A 71 -4.85 -13.59 28.73
N GLU A 72 -5.60 -12.68 29.34
CA GLU A 72 -6.17 -11.49 28.68
C GLU A 72 -5.08 -10.58 28.09
N CYS A 73 -3.88 -10.63 28.67
CA CYS A 73 -2.69 -9.89 28.21
C CYS A 73 -1.79 -10.73 27.28
N GLY A 74 -2.23 -11.91 26.86
CA GLY A 74 -1.47 -12.81 26.00
C GLY A 74 -1.28 -12.30 24.56
N GLY A 75 -0.20 -12.76 23.94
CA GLY A 75 0.04 -12.53 22.51
C GLY A 75 0.63 -11.18 22.15
N VAL A 76 0.40 -10.75 20.91
CA VAL A 76 1.02 -9.53 20.34
C VAL A 76 0.24 -8.24 20.65
N GLY A 77 -0.99 -8.35 21.16
CA GLY A 77 -1.87 -7.21 21.42
C GLY A 77 -2.35 -6.48 20.15
N ILE A 78 -3.23 -5.51 20.34
CA ILE A 78 -3.69 -4.60 19.27
C ILE A 78 -2.51 -3.82 18.67
N LEU A 79 -1.53 -3.46 19.51
CA LEU A 79 -0.29 -2.80 19.08
C LEU A 79 0.49 -3.66 18.08
N GLY A 80 0.63 -4.97 18.34
CA GLY A 80 1.30 -5.90 17.43
C GLY A 80 0.55 -6.09 16.11
N ILE A 81 -0.79 -6.06 16.14
CA ILE A 81 -1.60 -6.03 14.92
C ILE A 81 -1.30 -4.77 14.10
N ALA A 82 -1.31 -3.59 14.73
CA ALA A 82 -1.00 -2.34 14.05
C ALA A 82 0.40 -2.35 13.41
N TRP A 83 1.40 -2.89 14.14
CA TRP A 83 2.75 -3.09 13.62
C TRP A 83 2.81 -4.09 12.47
N ALA A 84 2.03 -5.17 12.49
CA ALA A 84 1.99 -6.12 11.38
C ALA A 84 1.46 -5.46 10.10
N PHE A 85 0.38 -4.66 10.19
CA PHE A 85 -0.14 -3.92 9.04
C PHE A 85 0.84 -2.87 8.53
N GLY A 86 1.31 -1.96 9.40
CA GLY A 86 2.24 -0.90 8.99
C GLY A 86 3.61 -1.42 8.55
N GLY A 87 4.17 -2.37 9.29
CA GLY A 87 5.46 -2.98 9.01
C GLY A 87 5.47 -3.79 7.71
N MET A 88 4.40 -4.52 7.40
CA MET A 88 4.29 -5.22 6.12
C MET A 88 4.20 -4.25 4.94
N ILE A 89 3.45 -3.14 5.06
CA ILE A 89 3.44 -2.11 4.02
C ILE A 89 4.84 -1.54 3.83
N PHE A 90 5.53 -1.16 4.92
CA PHE A 90 6.91 -0.66 4.83
C PHE A 90 7.84 -1.62 4.08
N ILE A 91 7.87 -2.90 4.46
CA ILE A 91 8.73 -3.92 3.85
C ILE A 91 8.36 -4.13 2.38
N LEU A 92 7.08 -4.33 2.08
CA LEU A 92 6.64 -4.68 0.74
C LEU A 92 6.76 -3.50 -0.23
N VAL A 93 6.46 -2.28 0.21
CA VAL A 93 6.72 -1.07 -0.58
C VAL A 93 8.20 -0.95 -0.86
N TYR A 94 9.07 -1.13 0.15
CA TYR A 94 10.52 -1.13 -0.06
C TYR A 94 10.98 -2.15 -1.11
N CYS A 95 10.44 -3.38 -1.06
CA CYS A 95 10.78 -4.43 -2.03
C CYS A 95 10.24 -4.19 -3.44
N THR A 96 9.09 -3.53 -3.58
CA THR A 96 8.35 -3.44 -4.86
C THR A 96 8.33 -2.06 -5.49
N ALA A 97 8.74 -1.01 -4.79
CA ALA A 97 8.78 0.37 -5.30
C ALA A 97 9.57 0.48 -6.61
N GLY A 98 10.73 -0.19 -6.70
CA GLY A 98 11.56 -0.20 -7.91
C GLY A 98 11.05 -1.09 -9.05
N ILE A 99 9.98 -1.87 -8.84
CA ILE A 99 9.44 -2.81 -9.83
C ILE A 99 8.06 -2.34 -10.31
N SER A 100 7.11 -2.15 -9.39
CA SER A 100 5.73 -1.78 -9.70
C SER A 100 5.37 -0.36 -9.30
N GLY A 101 6.15 0.28 -8.42
CA GLY A 101 5.77 1.49 -7.69
C GLY A 101 5.26 1.19 -6.27
N GLY A 102 5.06 -0.08 -5.91
CA GLY A 102 4.71 -0.51 -4.56
C GLY A 102 3.37 0.03 -4.07
N HIS A 103 2.29 -0.16 -4.85
CA HIS A 103 0.99 0.39 -4.48
C HIS A 103 0.29 -0.49 -3.43
N ILE A 104 0.19 -1.80 -3.69
CA ILE A 104 -0.37 -2.86 -2.81
C ILE A 104 -1.86 -2.66 -2.45
N ASN A 105 -2.42 -1.49 -2.77
CA ASN A 105 -3.72 -1.01 -2.37
C ASN A 105 -4.43 -0.31 -3.57
N PRO A 106 -5.69 -0.69 -3.85
CA PRO A 106 -6.48 -0.07 -4.91
C PRO A 106 -6.69 1.44 -4.73
N ALA A 107 -6.87 1.94 -3.50
CA ALA A 107 -7.06 3.36 -3.23
C ALA A 107 -5.80 4.18 -3.53
N VAL A 108 -4.61 3.63 -3.24
CA VAL A 108 -3.33 4.25 -3.59
C VAL A 108 -3.18 4.31 -5.12
N THR A 109 -3.46 3.19 -5.80
CA THR A 109 -3.41 3.12 -7.26
C THR A 109 -4.38 4.11 -7.90
N PHE A 110 -5.59 4.22 -7.36
CA PHE A 110 -6.62 5.13 -7.84
C PHE A 110 -6.22 6.60 -7.62
N GLY A 111 -5.68 6.94 -6.45
CA GLY A 111 -5.16 8.28 -6.17
C GLY A 111 -4.09 8.70 -7.19
N LEU A 112 -3.10 7.83 -7.42
CA LEU A 112 -2.04 8.09 -8.41
C LEU A 112 -2.56 8.16 -9.85
N PHE A 113 -3.60 7.40 -10.19
CA PHE A 113 -4.29 7.51 -11.47
C PHE A 113 -4.96 8.88 -11.64
N LEU A 114 -5.71 9.35 -10.63
CA LEU A 114 -6.34 10.68 -10.63
C LEU A 114 -5.32 11.81 -10.78
N ALA A 115 -4.14 11.65 -10.18
CA ALA A 115 -3.03 12.58 -10.31
C ALA A 115 -2.23 12.43 -11.61
N ARG A 116 -2.69 11.63 -12.58
CA ARG A 116 -2.01 11.37 -13.87
C ARG A 116 -0.57 10.84 -13.72
N LYS A 117 -0.28 10.12 -12.63
CA LYS A 117 1.00 9.42 -12.43
C LYS A 117 0.97 7.98 -12.95
N VAL A 118 -0.22 7.43 -13.20
CA VAL A 118 -0.46 6.04 -13.64
C VAL A 118 -1.49 6.06 -14.78
N SER A 119 -1.31 5.22 -15.80
CA SER A 119 -2.28 5.07 -16.91
C SER A 119 -3.54 4.32 -16.44
N LEU A 120 -4.67 4.48 -17.14
CA LEU A 120 -5.90 3.74 -16.81
C LEU A 120 -5.70 2.22 -16.94
N VAL A 121 -4.98 1.79 -17.97
CA VAL A 121 -4.68 0.37 -18.21
C VAL A 121 -3.93 -0.20 -17.01
N ARG A 122 -2.83 0.43 -16.60
CA ARG A 122 -2.05 -0.01 -15.44
C ARG A 122 -2.87 0.00 -14.15
N ALA A 123 -3.68 1.04 -13.94
CA ALA A 123 -4.51 1.14 -12.75
C ALA A 123 -5.49 -0.05 -12.64
N ILE A 124 -6.18 -0.41 -13.71
CA ILE A 124 -7.14 -1.53 -13.73
C ILE A 124 -6.43 -2.86 -13.44
N PHE A 125 -5.32 -3.14 -14.12
CA PHE A 125 -4.58 -4.39 -13.92
C PHE A 125 -3.98 -4.51 -12.52
N TYR A 126 -3.49 -3.41 -11.96
CA TYR A 126 -2.98 -3.38 -10.57
C TYR A 126 -4.10 -3.64 -9.57
N MET A 127 -5.25 -2.96 -9.71
CA MET A 127 -6.39 -3.18 -8.80
C MET A 127 -6.91 -4.62 -8.88
N ALA A 128 -6.98 -5.20 -10.09
CA ALA A 128 -7.35 -6.59 -10.26
C ALA A 128 -6.33 -7.53 -9.59
N ALA A 129 -5.03 -7.31 -9.80
CA ALA A 129 -3.96 -8.08 -9.18
C ALA A 129 -3.97 -7.97 -7.64
N GLN A 130 -4.19 -6.78 -7.09
CA GLN A 130 -4.29 -6.53 -5.66
C GLN A 130 -5.49 -7.28 -5.06
N CYS A 131 -6.67 -7.18 -5.68
CA CYS A 131 -7.86 -7.91 -5.23
C CYS A 131 -7.65 -9.43 -5.28
N LEU A 132 -7.09 -9.96 -6.37
CA LEU A 132 -6.80 -11.39 -6.48
C LEU A 132 -5.75 -11.85 -5.47
N GLY A 133 -4.69 -11.05 -5.27
CA GLY A 133 -3.65 -11.30 -4.27
C GLY A 133 -4.24 -11.37 -2.87
N ALA A 134 -5.10 -10.40 -2.51
CA ALA A 134 -5.80 -10.38 -1.23
C ALA A 134 -6.68 -11.62 -1.01
N ILE A 135 -7.45 -12.02 -2.04
CA ILE A 135 -8.25 -13.25 -1.99
C ILE A 135 -7.37 -14.48 -1.76
N CYS A 136 -6.26 -14.61 -2.48
CA CYS A 136 -5.31 -15.71 -2.31
C CYS A 136 -4.65 -15.71 -0.92
N GLY A 137 -4.24 -14.54 -0.41
CA GLY A 137 -3.64 -14.39 0.91
C GLY A 137 -4.58 -14.84 2.02
N CYS A 138 -5.80 -14.31 2.05
CA CYS A 138 -6.83 -14.75 2.99
C CYS A 138 -7.22 -16.23 2.81
N GLY A 139 -7.27 -16.70 1.56
CA GLY A 139 -7.52 -18.09 1.21
C GLY A 139 -6.49 -19.06 1.78
N LEU A 140 -5.20 -18.70 1.75
CA LEU A 140 -4.12 -19.48 2.34
C LEU A 140 -4.25 -19.56 3.87
N VAL A 141 -4.58 -18.45 4.54
CA VAL A 141 -4.82 -18.46 5.98
C VAL A 141 -6.00 -19.38 6.31
N LYS A 142 -7.10 -19.27 5.56
CA LYS A 142 -8.26 -20.16 5.74
C LYS A 142 -7.92 -21.62 5.46
N ALA A 143 -7.05 -21.92 4.50
CA ALA A 143 -6.63 -23.29 4.18
C ALA A 143 -5.81 -23.91 5.31
N PHE A 144 -4.89 -23.16 5.92
CA PHE A 144 -4.03 -23.67 7.00
C PHE A 144 -4.72 -23.74 8.36
N GLN A 145 -5.69 -22.86 8.64
CA GLN A 145 -6.33 -22.78 9.96
C GLN A 145 -7.83 -22.50 9.87
N LYS A 146 -8.55 -23.32 9.10
CA LYS A 146 -9.98 -23.16 8.79
C LYS A 146 -10.87 -22.94 10.01
N SER A 147 -10.66 -23.72 11.08
CA SER A 147 -11.46 -23.62 12.31
C SER A 147 -11.28 -22.27 12.99
N TYR A 148 -10.03 -21.84 13.18
CA TYR A 148 -9.70 -20.55 13.79
C TYR A 148 -10.11 -19.38 12.89
N TYR A 149 -9.90 -19.47 11.59
CA TYR A 149 -10.33 -18.47 10.62
C TYR A 149 -11.84 -18.21 10.72
N ASN A 150 -12.64 -19.27 10.71
CA ASN A 150 -14.10 -19.13 10.81
C ASN A 150 -14.54 -18.66 12.20
N LYS A 151 -13.94 -19.15 13.29
CA LYS A 151 -14.30 -18.75 14.67
C LYS A 151 -14.03 -17.27 14.93
N TYR A 152 -12.90 -16.74 14.46
CA TYR A 152 -12.43 -15.40 14.81
C TYR A 152 -12.73 -14.31 13.76
N GLY A 153 -13.66 -14.59 12.84
CA GLY A 153 -14.17 -13.63 11.85
C GLY A 153 -13.27 -13.41 10.63
N GLY A 154 -12.25 -14.26 10.43
CA GLY A 154 -11.45 -14.30 9.20
C GLY A 154 -10.65 -13.04 8.88
N GLY A 155 -10.45 -12.14 9.86
CA GLY A 155 -9.80 -10.84 9.62
C GLY A 155 -10.64 -9.87 8.78
N ALA A 156 -11.95 -10.10 8.65
CA ALA A 156 -12.83 -9.22 7.90
C ALA A 156 -13.06 -7.88 8.61
N ASN A 157 -13.10 -6.79 7.84
CA ASN A 157 -13.53 -5.49 8.32
C ASN A 157 -15.05 -5.48 8.50
N SER A 158 -15.50 -5.11 9.69
CA SER A 158 -16.91 -4.90 10.02
C SER A 158 -17.06 -3.71 10.95
N LEU A 159 -18.24 -3.09 10.94
CA LEU A 159 -18.55 -2.02 11.89
C LEU A 159 -18.63 -2.61 13.29
N ALA A 160 -17.93 -1.99 14.25
CA ALA A 160 -18.02 -2.39 15.65
C ALA A 160 -19.37 -1.96 16.24
N ASP A 161 -19.84 -2.70 17.24
CA ASP A 161 -21.10 -2.40 17.93
C ASP A 161 -21.07 -0.99 18.54
N GLY A 162 -22.19 -0.28 18.44
CA GLY A 162 -22.34 1.08 18.93
C GLY A 162 -21.89 2.19 17.96
N TYR A 163 -21.33 1.85 16.79
CA TYR A 163 -21.01 2.82 15.75
C TYR A 163 -22.06 2.85 14.65
N SER A 164 -22.32 4.03 14.09
CA SER A 164 -23.19 4.19 12.92
C SER A 164 -22.42 3.95 11.62
N THR A 165 -23.13 3.57 10.55
CA THR A 165 -22.53 3.40 9.22
C THR A 165 -21.85 4.69 8.73
N GLY A 166 -22.42 5.85 9.05
CA GLY A 166 -21.82 7.15 8.71
C GLY A 166 -20.49 7.40 9.44
N THR A 167 -20.40 6.99 10.70
CA THR A 167 -19.15 7.09 11.49
C THR A 167 -18.07 6.16 10.93
N GLY A 168 -18.43 4.92 10.60
CA GLY A 168 -17.50 3.97 9.98
C GLY A 168 -16.97 4.47 8.63
N LEU A 169 -17.86 4.99 7.77
CA LEU A 169 -17.47 5.56 6.49
C LEU A 169 -16.53 6.77 6.66
N ALA A 170 -16.84 7.68 7.59
CA ALA A 170 -15.98 8.84 7.85
C ALA A 170 -14.58 8.43 8.32
N ALA A 171 -14.48 7.41 9.19
CA ALA A 171 -13.20 6.89 9.66
C ALA A 171 -12.35 6.32 8.51
N GLU A 172 -12.96 5.54 7.61
CA GLU A 172 -12.27 4.97 6.43
C GLU A 172 -11.82 6.06 5.45
N ILE A 173 -12.63 7.11 5.23
CA ILE A 173 -12.27 8.25 4.37
C ILE A 173 -11.05 8.98 4.93
N ILE A 174 -11.07 9.32 6.22
CA ILE A 174 -9.97 10.05 6.86
C ILE A 174 -8.70 9.20 6.89
N GLY A 175 -8.80 7.92 7.26
CA GLY A 175 -7.65 7.00 7.28
C GLY A 175 -7.03 6.83 5.89
N THR A 176 -7.85 6.64 4.86
CA THR A 176 -7.38 6.54 3.48
C THR A 176 -6.79 7.85 2.96
N PHE A 177 -7.37 9.00 3.34
CA PHE A 177 -6.80 10.31 3.00
C PHE A 177 -5.39 10.47 3.56
N VAL A 178 -5.18 10.16 4.84
CA VAL A 178 -3.84 10.22 5.46
C VAL A 178 -2.86 9.32 4.71
N LEU A 179 -3.24 8.06 4.44
CA LEU A 179 -2.41 7.12 3.70
C LEU A 179 -2.02 7.66 2.32
N VAL A 180 -3.00 8.08 1.51
CA VAL A 180 -2.77 8.53 0.13
C VAL A 180 -2.00 9.85 0.10
N TYR A 181 -2.28 10.78 1.02
CA TYR A 181 -1.52 12.02 1.19
C TYR A 181 -0.03 11.73 1.51
N THR A 182 0.23 10.78 2.41
CA THR A 182 1.60 10.35 2.72
C THR A 182 2.27 9.73 1.50
N VAL A 183 1.57 8.91 0.72
CA VAL A 183 2.13 8.36 -0.54
C VAL A 183 2.51 9.49 -1.49
N PHE A 184 1.63 10.47 -1.71
CA PHE A 184 1.94 11.62 -2.56
C PHE A 184 3.17 12.39 -2.09
N SER A 185 3.29 12.58 -0.77
CA SER A 185 4.43 13.26 -0.15
C SER A 185 5.73 12.47 -0.25
N ALA A 186 5.64 11.13 -0.28
CA ALA A 186 6.77 10.22 -0.35
C ALA A 186 7.20 9.89 -1.79
N THR A 187 6.37 10.15 -2.80
CA THR A 187 6.73 9.94 -4.20
C THR A 187 7.90 10.85 -4.60
N ASP A 188 9.03 10.24 -4.97
CA ASP A 188 10.20 10.98 -5.45
C ASP A 188 9.93 11.53 -6.86
N PRO A 189 9.90 12.86 -7.06
CA PRO A 189 9.76 13.44 -8.38
C PRO A 189 10.91 13.04 -9.32
N LYS A 190 12.10 12.76 -8.79
CA LYS A 190 13.31 12.50 -9.57
C LYS A 190 13.52 11.03 -9.98
N ARG A 191 12.71 10.09 -9.47
CA ARG A 191 12.90 8.64 -9.71
C ARG A 191 11.60 7.98 -10.13
N ASN A 192 11.58 7.42 -11.34
CA ASN A 192 10.43 6.65 -11.84
C ASN A 192 10.73 5.14 -11.75
N ALA A 193 9.71 4.33 -11.42
CA ALA A 193 9.82 2.86 -11.48
C ALA A 193 10.14 2.34 -12.91
N ARG A 194 9.95 3.18 -13.94
CA ARG A 194 10.30 2.88 -15.34
C ARG A 194 11.82 2.85 -15.59
N ASP A 195 12.61 3.48 -14.73
CA ASP A 195 14.07 3.42 -14.79
C ASP A 195 14.55 2.16 -14.07
N SER A 196 14.26 1.00 -14.66
CA SER A 196 14.77 -0.29 -14.21
C SER A 196 16.27 -0.48 -14.52
N HIS A 197 17.07 0.59 -14.39
CA HIS A 197 18.45 0.44 -13.97
C HIS A 197 18.41 0.50 -12.46
N ILE A 198 18.35 -0.67 -11.83
CA ILE A 198 18.51 -0.83 -10.38
C ILE A 198 19.72 0.02 -9.93
N PRO A 199 19.57 1.04 -9.07
CA PRO A 199 20.68 1.47 -8.24
C PRO A 199 20.36 0.92 -6.87
N VAL A 200 20.91 -0.26 -6.59
CA VAL A 200 21.28 -0.58 -5.20
C VAL A 200 22.30 0.50 -4.83
N CYS A 201 21.85 1.52 -4.11
CA CYS A 201 22.73 2.38 -3.35
C CYS A 201 22.20 2.39 -1.92
N VAL A 202 22.57 1.34 -1.19
CA VAL A 202 22.86 1.47 0.23
C VAL A 202 24.17 2.26 0.29
N GLN A 203 24.10 3.52 0.70
CA GLN A 203 25.19 4.18 1.39
C GLN A 203 24.64 5.30 2.27
#